data_AF-A0A6I1FKH6-F1
#
_entry.id   AF-A0A6I1FKH6-F1
#
_cell.length_a   1.000
_cell.length_b   1.000
_cell.length_c   1.000
_cell.angle_alpha   90.00
_cell.angle_beta   90.00
_cell.angle_gamma   90.00
#
_symmetry.space_group_name_H-M   'P 1'
#
loop_
_entity.id
_entity.type
_entity.pdbx_description
1 polymer ?
#
loop_
_entity_poly.entity_id
_entity_poly.type
_entity_poly.pdbx_seq_one_letter_code
_entity_poly.pdbx_strand_id
1 'polypeptide(L)'
;MYIVIGLLFFIALIFFMWREAHYNEVKEDVLVFKNYPGQKPLTFFFISDLHRRTIHPSIIQNVTSKAEFIIIGGDLGEKGVPLKRVDHNLRLLKEVAPVFFVWGNNDYELPSDELHELFKSHDICVLRNGSFCLPADSDLSSVCLLGVDDFSKGNSDKARAFAEVPADSFKILISHNPFFTKKLTPADGVSLFLSGHTHGGQIRFFDIGPYKKGGWEQQDGMSVLVSNGYGTSALPLRLGARAETHLITIKKGQP
;
A
#
# COMPACT_ATOMS: atom_id res chain seq x y z
N MET A 1 -7.06 36.53 29.82
CA MET A 1 -5.68 36.22 30.27
C MET A 1 -5.26 34.83 29.80
N TYR A 2 -6.16 33.85 29.96
CA TYR A 2 -6.69 32.94 28.93
C TYR A 2 -6.83 33.46 27.46
N ILE A 3 -6.48 34.72 27.16
CA ILE A 3 -6.88 35.40 25.90
C ILE A 3 -6.06 34.86 24.72
N VAL A 4 -4.78 34.67 24.98
CA VAL A 4 -3.81 34.16 24.02
C VAL A 4 -3.67 32.65 24.26
N ILE A 5 -3.50 32.17 25.50
CA ILE A 5 -3.43 30.75 25.96
C ILE A 5 -3.84 29.57 25.04
N GLY A 6 -5.06 29.34 24.53
CA GLY A 6 -6.23 30.19 24.29
C GLY A 6 -6.56 30.09 22.79
N LEU A 7 -6.27 31.17 22.05
CA LEU A 7 -5.90 31.26 20.62
C LEU A 7 -4.84 30.23 20.13
N LEU A 8 -4.29 29.49 21.10
CA LEU A 8 -2.99 28.83 21.11
C LEU A 8 -3.04 27.38 21.63
N PHE A 9 -4.24 26.78 21.60
CA PHE A 9 -4.34 25.42 21.02
C PHE A 9 -3.96 25.42 19.51
N PHE A 10 -3.49 26.57 19.01
CA PHE A 10 -2.58 26.87 17.90
C PHE A 10 -2.47 25.82 16.81
N ILE A 11 -3.01 26.12 15.63
CA ILE A 11 -4.29 26.81 15.49
C ILE A 11 -5.27 25.65 15.28
N ALA A 12 -5.88 25.28 16.42
CA ALA A 12 -6.48 23.99 16.71
C ALA A 12 -5.68 22.80 16.16
N LEU A 13 -4.50 22.55 16.74
CA LEU A 13 -3.61 21.45 16.36
C LEU A 13 -3.25 21.60 14.86
N ILE A 14 -2.69 22.77 14.47
CA ILE A 14 -2.51 23.34 13.11
C ILE A 14 -2.98 22.46 11.92
N PHE A 15 -4.17 22.60 11.34
CA PHE A 15 -5.48 22.58 11.98
C PHE A 15 -6.02 21.14 11.84
N PHE A 16 -6.13 20.41 12.95
CA PHE A 16 -6.00 18.94 13.04
C PHE A 16 -5.01 18.35 12.01
N MET A 17 -3.77 18.86 12.06
CA MET A 17 -2.56 18.57 11.28
C MET A 17 -2.77 17.94 9.90
N TRP A 18 -2.66 18.75 8.85
CA TRP A 18 -3.74 19.71 8.64
C TRP A 18 -4.86 18.91 7.94
N ARG A 19 -6.03 18.81 8.59
CA ARG A 19 -7.03 17.72 8.52
C ARG A 19 -6.47 16.35 8.07
N GLU A 20 -5.60 15.77 8.88
CA GLU A 20 -4.86 14.51 8.68
C GLU A 20 -4.38 14.35 7.23
N ALA A 21 -3.56 15.35 6.89
CA ALA A 21 -3.01 15.72 5.61
C ALA A 21 -3.94 15.50 4.40
N HIS A 22 -5.14 16.08 4.51
CA HIS A 22 -6.15 16.38 3.47
C HIS A 22 -7.04 15.29 2.91
N TYR A 23 -6.92 14.09 3.47
CA TYR A 23 -8.06 13.21 3.73
C TYR A 23 -8.83 12.65 2.52
N ASN A 24 -8.60 11.36 2.26
CA ASN A 24 -9.27 10.54 1.23
C ASN A 24 -8.87 10.88 -0.21
N GLU A 25 -7.58 11.19 -0.43
CA GLU A 25 -7.00 11.35 -1.76
C GLU A 25 -6.83 9.98 -2.44
N VAL A 26 -7.42 9.81 -3.63
CA VAL A 26 -7.05 8.78 -4.60
C VAL A 26 -6.23 9.46 -5.68
N LYS A 27 -4.95 9.12 -5.77
CA LYS A 27 -4.06 9.57 -6.84
C LYS A 27 -4.22 8.64 -8.03
N GLU A 28 -4.50 9.20 -9.20
CA GLU A 28 -4.51 8.42 -10.45
C GLU A 28 -3.12 8.49 -11.08
N ASP A 29 -2.39 7.37 -11.04
CA ASP A 29 -1.03 7.24 -11.54
C ASP A 29 -1.04 6.43 -12.85
N VAL A 30 -0.40 6.90 -13.91
CA VAL A 30 -0.31 6.19 -15.19
C VAL A 30 1.15 5.89 -15.53
N LEU A 31 1.51 4.61 -15.54
CA LEU A 31 2.85 4.13 -15.85
C LEU A 31 2.90 3.46 -17.23
N VAL A 32 3.99 3.68 -17.94
CA VAL A 32 4.24 3.11 -19.27
C VAL A 32 5.43 2.16 -19.19
N PHE A 33 5.22 0.92 -19.63
CA PHE A 33 6.23 -0.13 -19.60
C PHE A 33 6.38 -0.77 -20.97
N LYS A 34 7.63 -0.92 -21.43
CA LYS A 34 7.94 -1.61 -22.69
C LYS A 34 7.65 -3.11 -22.63
N ASN A 35 7.85 -3.71 -21.46
CA ASN A 35 7.68 -5.14 -21.19
C ASN A 35 6.30 -5.53 -20.64
N TYR A 36 5.35 -4.59 -20.53
CA TYR A 36 4.00 -4.93 -20.10
C TYR A 36 3.32 -5.83 -21.15
N PRO A 37 2.75 -6.99 -20.73
CA PRO A 37 2.29 -8.02 -21.67
C PRO A 37 0.96 -7.63 -22.33
N GLY A 38 0.05 -7.01 -21.56
CA GLY A 38 -1.34 -6.77 -21.97
C GLY A 38 -1.50 -5.81 -23.14
N GLN A 39 -2.54 -6.06 -23.94
CA GLN A 39 -2.98 -5.16 -25.01
C GLN A 39 -3.75 -3.96 -24.45
N LYS A 40 -4.58 -4.20 -23.43
CA LYS A 40 -5.32 -3.17 -22.68
C LYS A 40 -4.53 -2.72 -21.45
N PRO A 41 -4.68 -1.47 -20.99
CA PRO A 41 -4.18 -1.04 -19.69
C PRO A 41 -4.79 -1.90 -18.56
N LEU A 42 -3.99 -2.23 -17.55
CA LEU A 42 -4.43 -2.86 -16.31
C LEU A 42 -4.51 -1.78 -15.22
N THR A 43 -5.66 -1.68 -14.56
CA THR A 43 -5.91 -0.68 -13.51
C THR A 43 -6.18 -1.34 -12.17
N PHE A 44 -5.44 -0.98 -11.13
CA PHE A 44 -5.61 -1.55 -9.79
C PHE A 44 -5.45 -0.49 -8.70
N PHE A 45 -6.00 -0.77 -7.51
CA PHE A 45 -5.95 0.15 -6.39
C PHE A 45 -4.95 -0.30 -5.32
N PHE A 46 -4.04 0.58 -4.90
CA PHE A 46 -3.04 0.35 -3.86
C PHE A 46 -3.31 1.24 -2.65
N ILE A 47 -3.37 0.63 -1.47
CA ILE A 47 -3.57 1.29 -0.18
C ILE A 47 -2.66 0.63 0.87
N SER A 48 -2.02 1.42 1.73
CA SER A 48 -1.14 0.91 2.79
C SER A 48 -1.32 1.75 4.06
N ASP A 49 -0.81 1.24 5.18
CA ASP A 49 -0.68 1.98 6.44
C ASP A 49 -2.03 2.54 6.91
N LEU A 50 -3.07 1.69 6.99
CA LEU A 50 -4.39 2.10 7.45
C LEU A 50 -4.41 2.34 8.97
N HIS A 51 -3.70 1.51 9.75
CA HIS A 51 -3.62 1.55 11.21
C HIS A 51 -4.97 1.86 11.89
N ARG A 52 -5.12 3.09 12.42
CA ARG A 52 -6.29 3.53 13.19
C ARG A 52 -7.45 4.02 12.32
N ARG A 53 -7.29 4.17 11.00
CA ARG A 53 -8.21 4.88 10.12
C ARG A 53 -9.25 3.96 9.46
N THR A 54 -10.49 4.42 9.40
CA THR A 54 -11.55 3.79 8.60
C THR A 54 -11.48 4.29 7.15
N ILE A 55 -11.70 3.41 6.17
CA ILE A 55 -11.81 3.79 4.76
C ILE A 55 -13.09 4.60 4.57
N HIS A 56 -12.97 5.79 4.00
CA HIS A 56 -14.12 6.65 3.76
C HIS A 56 -14.86 6.22 2.48
N PRO A 57 -16.20 6.25 2.43
CA PRO A 57 -16.97 5.82 1.24
C PRO A 57 -16.59 6.52 -0.07
N SER A 58 -16.06 7.75 -0.01
CA SER A 58 -15.58 8.47 -1.21
C SER A 58 -14.35 7.84 -1.87
N ILE A 59 -13.53 7.08 -1.12
CA ILE A 59 -12.45 6.25 -1.72
C ILE A 59 -13.11 5.16 -2.56
N ILE A 60 -13.99 4.36 -1.93
CA ILE A 60 -14.69 3.24 -2.55
C ILE A 60 -15.41 3.69 -3.82
N GLN A 61 -16.25 4.73 -3.74
CA GLN A 61 -16.97 5.29 -4.88
C GLN A 61 -16.07 5.74 -6.04
N ASN A 62 -14.85 6.19 -5.77
CA ASN A 62 -13.91 6.62 -6.82
C ASN A 62 -13.27 5.43 -7.54
N VAL A 63 -13.03 4.31 -6.85
CA VAL A 63 -12.33 3.14 -7.39
C VAL A 63 -13.26 2.01 -7.86
N THR A 64 -14.52 1.99 -7.41
CA THR A 64 -15.57 1.10 -7.92
C THR A 64 -15.66 1.18 -9.44
N SER A 65 -15.71 0.03 -10.10
CA SER A 65 -15.73 -0.12 -11.57
C SER A 65 -14.51 0.44 -12.32
N LYS A 66 -13.44 0.88 -11.62
CA LYS A 66 -12.14 1.23 -12.21
C LYS A 66 -11.04 0.23 -11.88
N ALA A 67 -10.96 -0.24 -10.64
CA ALA A 67 -9.93 -1.16 -10.19
C ALA A 67 -10.32 -2.62 -10.47
N GLU A 68 -9.46 -3.37 -11.16
CA GLU A 68 -9.61 -4.80 -11.44
C GLU A 68 -9.25 -5.66 -10.22
N PHE A 69 -8.36 -5.16 -9.36
CA PHE A 69 -8.05 -5.71 -8.04
C PHE A 69 -7.53 -4.62 -7.09
N ILE A 70 -7.43 -4.98 -5.82
CA ILE A 70 -6.91 -4.15 -4.73
C ILE A 70 -5.67 -4.81 -4.12
N ILE A 71 -4.65 -4.01 -3.82
CA ILE A 71 -3.49 -4.41 -3.03
C ILE A 71 -3.49 -3.60 -1.72
N ILE A 72 -3.49 -4.31 -0.59
CA ILE A 72 -3.22 -3.77 0.73
C ILE A 72 -1.72 -3.98 1.05
N GLY A 73 -0.95 -2.90 1.06
CA GLY A 73 0.50 -2.88 1.28
C GLY A 73 0.96 -3.04 2.74
N GLY A 74 0.20 -3.77 3.56
CA GLY A 74 0.45 -3.95 5.00
C GLY A 74 0.00 -2.80 5.90
N ASP A 75 0.08 -3.07 7.20
CA ASP A 75 -0.38 -2.25 8.33
C ASP A 75 -1.86 -1.85 8.20
N LEU A 76 -2.68 -2.89 8.07
CA LEU A 76 -4.14 -2.81 8.06
C LEU A 76 -4.70 -2.41 9.44
N GLY A 77 -3.98 -2.72 10.51
CA GLY A 77 -4.25 -2.27 11.87
C GLY A 77 -2.99 -2.29 12.75
N GLU A 78 -3.15 -1.91 14.02
CA GLU A 78 -2.06 -1.90 15.00
C GLU A 78 -2.60 -2.08 16.43
N LYS A 79 -1.72 -2.18 17.43
CA LYS A 79 -2.14 -2.39 18.82
C LYS A 79 -3.21 -1.39 19.30
N GLY A 80 -4.32 -1.94 19.79
CA GLY A 80 -5.47 -1.17 20.30
C GLY A 80 -6.45 -0.69 19.22
N VAL A 81 -6.26 -1.07 17.95
CA VAL A 81 -7.31 -0.95 16.93
C VAL A 81 -8.32 -2.09 17.11
N PRO A 82 -9.63 -1.82 17.27
CA PRO A 82 -10.62 -2.88 17.36
C PRO A 82 -10.74 -3.66 16.04
N LEU A 83 -10.73 -4.99 16.07
CA LEU A 83 -10.84 -5.82 14.87
C LEU A 83 -12.11 -5.57 14.05
N LYS A 84 -13.21 -5.11 14.67
CA LYS A 84 -14.40 -4.63 13.94
C LYS A 84 -14.15 -3.46 12.97
N ARG A 85 -13.07 -2.68 13.16
CA ARG A 85 -12.63 -1.64 12.22
C ARG A 85 -11.86 -2.26 11.04
N VAL A 86 -11.03 -3.26 11.32
CA VAL A 86 -10.32 -4.05 10.31
C VAL A 86 -11.33 -4.79 9.41
N ASP A 87 -12.27 -5.52 9.99
CA ASP A 87 -13.40 -6.16 9.29
C ASP A 87 -14.14 -5.16 8.38
N HIS A 88 -14.53 -4.00 8.91
CA HIS A 88 -15.27 -3.01 8.15
C HIS A 88 -14.46 -2.47 6.95
N ASN A 89 -13.16 -2.22 7.12
CA ASN A 89 -12.28 -1.83 6.03
C ASN A 89 -12.14 -2.94 4.97
N LEU A 90 -12.00 -4.20 5.40
CA LEU A 90 -11.92 -5.35 4.49
C LEU A 90 -13.20 -5.51 3.66
N ARG A 91 -14.39 -5.40 4.28
CA ARG A 91 -15.68 -5.45 3.56
C ARG A 91 -15.79 -4.36 2.50
N LEU A 92 -15.50 -3.11 2.86
CA LEU A 92 -15.54 -1.99 1.92
C LEU A 92 -14.60 -2.17 0.71
N LEU A 93 -13.43 -2.77 0.90
CA LEU A 93 -12.52 -3.08 -0.20
C LEU A 93 -13.02 -4.28 -1.03
N LYS A 94 -13.53 -5.32 -0.39
CA LYS A 94 -14.04 -6.52 -1.06
C LYS A 94 -15.28 -6.25 -1.92
N GLU A 95 -16.08 -5.25 -1.58
CA GLU A 95 -17.21 -4.74 -2.39
C GLU A 95 -16.76 -4.11 -3.73
N VAL A 96 -15.49 -3.74 -3.89
CA VAL A 96 -14.94 -3.15 -5.12
C VAL A 96 -14.39 -4.23 -6.06
N ALA A 97 -13.47 -5.08 -5.57
CA ALA A 97 -12.69 -6.01 -6.37
C ALA A 97 -12.01 -7.09 -5.50
N PRO A 98 -11.40 -8.15 -6.08
CA PRO A 98 -10.53 -9.07 -5.36
C PRO A 98 -9.39 -8.33 -4.63
N VAL A 99 -9.08 -8.78 -3.41
CA VAL A 99 -8.13 -8.09 -2.51
C VAL A 99 -6.93 -8.98 -2.23
N PHE A 100 -5.74 -8.43 -2.47
CA PHE A 100 -4.45 -8.99 -2.10
C PHE A 100 -3.89 -8.25 -0.88
N PHE A 101 -3.18 -8.94 0.00
CA PHE A 101 -2.59 -8.37 1.22
C PHE A 101 -1.17 -8.89 1.45
N VAL A 102 -0.25 -8.01 1.84
CA VAL A 102 1.05 -8.38 2.45
C VAL A 102 1.09 -7.93 3.90
N TRP A 103 1.85 -8.63 4.74
CA TRP A 103 2.01 -8.29 6.15
C TRP A 103 2.89 -7.06 6.34
N GLY A 104 2.42 -6.10 7.13
CA GLY A 104 3.23 -5.06 7.73
C GLY A 104 3.67 -5.39 9.16
N ASN A 105 4.50 -4.54 9.75
CA ASN A 105 5.08 -4.80 11.07
C ASN A 105 4.11 -4.58 12.25
N ASN A 106 3.09 -3.74 12.09
CA ASN A 106 2.06 -3.48 13.09
C ASN A 106 0.89 -4.48 13.01
N ASP A 107 0.67 -5.14 11.86
CA ASP A 107 -0.31 -6.24 11.75
C ASP A 107 0.00 -7.38 12.74
N TYR A 108 1.30 -7.63 12.99
CA TYR A 108 1.79 -8.58 14.01
C TYR A 108 1.49 -8.21 15.47
N GLU A 109 0.93 -7.02 15.73
CA GLU A 109 0.48 -6.59 17.07
C GLU A 109 -0.99 -6.93 17.34
N LEU A 110 -1.72 -7.39 16.31
CA LEU A 110 -3.10 -7.83 16.41
C LEU A 110 -3.19 -9.33 16.79
N PRO A 111 -4.34 -9.80 17.30
CA PRO A 111 -4.57 -11.23 17.50
C PRO A 111 -4.50 -11.98 16.17
N SER A 112 -3.46 -12.78 15.98
CA SER A 112 -3.14 -13.36 14.68
C SER A 112 -4.22 -14.32 14.18
N ASP A 113 -4.77 -15.16 15.04
CA ASP A 113 -5.80 -16.15 14.66
C ASP A 113 -7.10 -15.47 14.20
N GLU A 114 -7.55 -14.44 14.94
CA GLU A 114 -8.74 -13.66 14.57
C GLU A 114 -8.53 -12.90 13.25
N LEU A 115 -7.32 -12.41 12.99
CA LEU A 115 -6.98 -11.74 11.73
C LEU A 115 -6.96 -12.71 10.54
N HIS A 116 -6.46 -13.95 10.74
CA HIS A 116 -6.52 -14.99 9.71
C HIS A 116 -7.97 -15.43 9.41
N GLU A 117 -8.82 -15.57 10.42
CA GLU A 117 -10.25 -15.86 10.19
C GLU A 117 -10.97 -14.71 9.48
N LEU A 118 -10.61 -13.43 9.74
CA LEU A 118 -11.12 -12.29 8.95
C LEU A 118 -10.65 -12.32 7.50
N PHE A 119 -9.38 -12.66 7.23
CA PHE A 119 -8.89 -12.80 5.85
C PHE A 119 -9.61 -13.92 5.10
N LYS A 120 -9.89 -15.02 5.79
CA LYS A 120 -10.65 -16.16 5.25
C LYS A 120 -12.13 -15.83 5.04
N SER A 121 -12.78 -15.08 5.95
CA SER A 121 -14.20 -14.71 5.81
C SER A 121 -14.48 -13.70 4.69
N HIS A 122 -13.46 -12.95 4.26
CA HIS A 122 -13.56 -11.95 3.18
C HIS A 122 -12.85 -12.38 1.89
N ASP A 123 -12.42 -13.65 1.79
CA ASP A 123 -11.66 -14.20 0.66
C ASP A 123 -10.50 -13.27 0.24
N ILE A 124 -9.62 -12.93 1.20
CA ILE A 124 -8.44 -12.10 1.01
C ILE A 124 -7.25 -12.97 0.62
N CYS A 125 -6.59 -12.66 -0.49
CA CYS A 125 -5.40 -13.37 -0.94
C CYS A 125 -4.15 -12.83 -0.21
N VAL A 126 -3.68 -13.56 0.79
CA VAL A 126 -2.51 -13.18 1.59
C VAL A 126 -1.21 -13.64 0.90
N LEU A 127 -0.45 -12.69 0.35
CA LEU A 127 0.83 -12.94 -0.33
C LEU A 127 1.98 -12.92 0.69
N ARG A 128 2.12 -14.00 1.46
CA ARG A 128 3.15 -14.14 2.52
C ARG A 128 4.35 -14.94 2.02
N ASN A 129 5.38 -14.25 1.53
CA ASN A 129 6.53 -14.86 0.84
C ASN A 129 6.06 -15.79 -0.29
N GLY A 130 5.16 -15.30 -1.12
CA GLY A 130 4.47 -16.07 -2.15
C GLY A 130 4.01 -15.18 -3.30
N SER A 131 3.37 -15.78 -4.29
CA SER A 131 2.97 -15.09 -5.51
C SER A 131 1.59 -15.50 -5.99
N PHE A 132 0.99 -14.65 -6.81
CA PHE A 132 -0.25 -14.92 -7.54
C PHE A 132 -0.10 -14.36 -8.95
N CYS A 133 -0.11 -15.22 -9.96
CA CYS A 133 -0.16 -14.80 -11.36
C CYS A 133 -1.61 -14.68 -11.82
N LEU A 134 -1.92 -13.64 -12.60
CA LEU A 134 -3.27 -13.40 -13.08
C LEU A 134 -3.74 -14.52 -14.04
N PRO A 135 -5.06 -14.79 -14.13
CA PRO A 135 -5.58 -15.93 -14.88
C PRO A 135 -5.11 -16.01 -16.34
N ALA A 136 -4.82 -17.24 -16.79
CA ALA A 136 -4.20 -17.54 -18.08
C ALA A 136 -5.08 -17.22 -19.30
N ASP A 137 -6.39 -17.06 -19.10
CA ASP A 137 -7.39 -16.68 -20.11
C ASP A 137 -7.52 -15.15 -20.31
N SER A 138 -6.78 -14.36 -19.53
CA SER A 138 -6.67 -12.92 -19.72
C SER A 138 -5.45 -12.53 -20.59
N ASP A 139 -5.52 -11.37 -21.26
CA ASP A 139 -4.35 -10.70 -21.88
C ASP A 139 -3.23 -10.38 -20.85
N LEU A 140 -3.47 -10.64 -19.56
CA LEU A 140 -2.62 -10.34 -18.41
C LEU A 140 -1.98 -11.60 -17.80
N SER A 141 -2.08 -12.76 -18.44
CA SER A 141 -1.57 -14.06 -17.96
C SER A 141 -0.10 -14.06 -17.49
N SER A 142 0.73 -13.18 -18.06
CA SER A 142 2.14 -13.00 -17.66
C SER A 142 2.36 -11.96 -16.55
N VAL A 143 1.32 -11.37 -15.97
CA VAL A 143 1.41 -10.45 -14.82
C VAL A 143 1.35 -11.27 -13.53
N CYS A 144 2.37 -11.14 -12.68
CA CYS A 144 2.42 -11.80 -11.38
C CYS A 144 2.58 -10.77 -10.26
N LEU A 145 1.74 -10.91 -9.23
CA LEU A 145 1.84 -10.22 -7.95
C LEU A 145 2.72 -11.06 -7.03
N LEU A 146 3.79 -10.47 -6.48
CA LEU A 146 4.69 -11.13 -5.53
C LEU A 146 4.59 -10.40 -4.20
N GLY A 147 4.36 -11.10 -3.11
CA GLY A 147 4.33 -10.52 -1.77
C GLY A 147 5.36 -11.16 -0.86
N VAL A 148 6.10 -10.32 -0.14
CA VAL A 148 7.01 -10.77 0.93
C VAL A 148 6.44 -10.41 2.30
N ASP A 149 6.67 -11.29 3.26
CA ASP A 149 6.40 -11.07 4.67
C ASP A 149 7.30 -9.94 5.21
N ASP A 150 6.97 -9.38 6.38
CA ASP A 150 7.63 -8.16 6.85
C ASP A 150 9.15 -8.33 7.02
N PHE A 151 9.86 -7.37 6.44
CA PHE A 151 11.31 -7.29 6.45
C PHE A 151 11.85 -6.95 7.84
N SER A 152 11.15 -6.11 8.62
CA SER A 152 11.63 -5.68 9.93
C SER A 152 11.54 -6.77 11.01
N LYS A 153 10.56 -7.68 10.91
CA LYS A 153 10.50 -8.92 11.72
C LYS A 153 11.53 -9.97 11.30
N GLY A 154 12.22 -9.79 10.17
CA GLY A 154 13.13 -10.78 9.60
C GLY A 154 12.44 -11.94 8.86
N ASN A 155 11.11 -11.87 8.66
CA ASN A 155 10.32 -12.94 8.06
C ASN A 155 10.39 -12.96 6.51
N SER A 156 10.83 -11.87 5.88
CA SER A 156 10.90 -11.74 4.42
C SER A 156 11.81 -12.79 3.73
N ASP A 157 11.25 -13.57 2.81
CA ASP A 157 11.95 -14.57 2.00
C ASP A 157 11.74 -14.27 0.49
N LYS A 158 12.81 -13.81 -0.17
CA LYS A 158 12.80 -13.53 -1.61
C LYS A 158 12.70 -14.81 -2.43
N ALA A 159 13.45 -15.87 -2.07
CA ALA A 159 13.53 -17.07 -2.88
C ALA A 159 12.15 -17.75 -2.97
N ARG A 160 11.44 -17.83 -1.84
CA ARG A 160 10.10 -18.39 -1.78
C ARG A 160 9.06 -17.55 -2.54
N ALA A 161 9.12 -16.22 -2.44
CA ALA A 161 8.19 -15.34 -3.17
C ALA A 161 8.33 -15.39 -4.70
N PHE A 162 9.48 -15.83 -5.22
CA PHE A 162 9.75 -15.98 -6.65
C PHE A 162 9.67 -17.43 -7.14
N ALA A 163 9.53 -18.43 -6.26
CA ALA A 163 9.73 -19.84 -6.59
C ALA A 163 8.78 -20.38 -7.68
N GLU A 164 7.55 -19.86 -7.75
CA GLU A 164 6.52 -20.27 -8.70
C GLU A 164 6.26 -19.22 -9.81
N VAL A 165 7.15 -18.23 -9.92
CA VAL A 165 6.99 -17.08 -10.82
C VAL A 165 7.79 -17.29 -12.11
N PRO A 166 7.16 -17.32 -13.31
CA PRO A 166 7.87 -17.43 -14.58
C PRO A 166 8.90 -16.32 -14.77
N ALA A 167 10.08 -16.65 -15.30
CA ALA A 167 11.19 -15.69 -15.47
C ALA A 167 10.78 -14.44 -16.27
N ASP A 168 10.08 -14.64 -17.38
CA ASP A 168 9.64 -13.57 -18.31
C ASP A 168 8.33 -12.87 -17.89
N SER A 169 7.81 -13.15 -16.69
CA SER A 169 6.63 -12.47 -16.16
C SER A 169 6.90 -10.98 -15.88
N PHE A 170 5.85 -10.17 -16.07
CA PHE A 170 5.78 -8.81 -15.57
C PHE A 170 5.48 -8.84 -14.07
N LYS A 171 6.51 -8.63 -13.27
CA LYS A 171 6.44 -8.79 -11.81
C LYS A 171 6.11 -7.45 -11.15
N ILE A 172 5.00 -7.44 -10.43
CA ILE A 172 4.64 -6.41 -9.44
C ILE A 172 4.98 -6.98 -8.08
N LEU A 173 6.00 -6.44 -7.41
CA LEU A 173 6.39 -6.88 -6.07
C LEU A 173 5.88 -5.92 -5.00
N ILE A 174 5.27 -6.47 -3.96
CA ILE A 174 4.73 -5.76 -2.83
C ILE A 174 5.54 -6.15 -1.60
N SER A 175 6.12 -5.16 -0.94
CA SER A 175 6.74 -5.32 0.37
C SER A 175 6.31 -4.14 1.22
N HIS A 176 5.72 -4.38 2.39
CA HIS A 176 5.33 -3.30 3.28
C HIS A 176 6.51 -2.35 3.55
N ASN A 177 7.70 -2.91 3.79
CA ASN A 177 8.92 -2.17 4.09
C ASN A 177 9.79 -1.89 2.84
N PRO A 178 10.10 -0.62 2.51
CA PRO A 178 10.81 -0.29 1.28
C PRO A 178 12.30 -0.67 1.30
N PHE A 179 12.91 -0.93 2.47
CA PHE A 179 14.31 -1.38 2.51
C PHE A 179 14.52 -2.77 1.88
N PHE A 180 13.44 -3.51 1.60
CA PHE A 180 13.51 -4.75 0.84
C PHE A 180 14.05 -4.55 -0.59
N THR A 181 13.96 -3.35 -1.19
CA THR A 181 14.58 -3.09 -2.52
C THR A 181 16.08 -3.39 -2.55
N LYS A 182 16.77 -3.32 -1.40
CA LYS A 182 18.19 -3.68 -1.27
C LYS A 182 18.49 -5.18 -1.41
N LYS A 183 17.46 -6.04 -1.33
CA LYS A 183 17.54 -7.49 -1.65
C LYS A 183 17.25 -7.78 -3.13
N LEU A 184 16.78 -6.79 -3.89
CA LEU A 184 16.48 -6.91 -5.31
C LEU A 184 17.69 -6.51 -6.17
N THR A 185 17.77 -7.12 -7.33
CA THR A 185 18.77 -6.92 -8.37
C THR A 185 18.08 -6.86 -9.73
N PRO A 186 18.72 -6.30 -10.78
CA PRO A 186 18.13 -6.32 -12.13
C PRO A 186 17.77 -7.73 -12.63
N ALA A 187 18.51 -8.75 -12.20
CA ALA A 187 18.27 -10.14 -12.56
C ALA A 187 16.97 -10.74 -11.99
N ASP A 188 16.41 -10.14 -10.93
CA ASP A 188 15.09 -10.54 -10.40
C ASP A 188 13.95 -10.11 -11.35
N GLY A 189 14.20 -9.16 -12.27
CA GLY A 189 13.24 -8.75 -13.29
C GLY A 189 11.94 -8.14 -12.73
N VAL A 190 12.02 -7.46 -11.58
CA VAL A 190 10.88 -6.74 -10.98
C VAL A 190 10.65 -5.45 -11.76
N SER A 191 9.44 -5.28 -12.31
CA SER A 191 9.10 -4.11 -13.13
C SER A 191 8.50 -2.98 -12.28
N LEU A 192 7.71 -3.36 -11.26
CA LEU A 192 7.03 -2.44 -10.37
C LEU A 192 7.19 -2.93 -8.92
N PHE A 193 7.59 -2.04 -8.02
CA PHE A 193 7.68 -2.28 -6.58
C PHE A 193 6.76 -1.32 -5.82
N LEU A 194 5.94 -1.84 -4.92
CA LEU A 194 4.94 -1.09 -4.14
C LEU A 194 5.17 -1.28 -2.64
N SER A 195 5.16 -0.19 -1.88
CA SER A 195 5.53 -0.18 -0.47
C SER A 195 4.91 0.97 0.34
N GLY A 196 4.91 0.86 1.66
CA GLY A 196 4.39 1.85 2.61
C GLY A 196 5.41 2.10 3.73
N HIS A 197 5.04 1.75 4.98
CA HIS A 197 5.86 1.65 6.20
C HIS A 197 6.42 2.97 6.75
N THR A 198 6.95 3.82 5.88
CA THR A 198 7.65 5.05 6.29
C THR A 198 6.70 6.19 6.64
N HIS A 199 5.42 6.10 6.22
CA HIS A 199 4.44 7.20 6.19
C HIS A 199 4.95 8.49 5.53
N GLY A 200 6.03 8.42 4.74
CA GLY A 200 6.79 9.60 4.32
C GLY A 200 7.31 10.45 5.48
N GLY A 201 7.56 9.85 6.64
CA GLY A 201 7.82 10.52 7.91
C GLY A 201 6.62 11.33 8.40
N GLN A 202 5.50 10.64 8.70
CA GLN A 202 4.16 11.11 9.11
C GLN A 202 4.03 12.59 9.56
N ILE A 203 4.88 13.08 10.45
CA ILE A 203 4.98 14.48 10.85
C ILE A 203 6.30 15.07 10.33
N ARG A 204 6.21 15.96 9.33
CA ARG A 204 7.31 16.73 8.74
C ARG A 204 7.15 18.23 8.99
N PHE A 205 8.28 18.94 9.04
CA PHE A 205 8.33 20.40 8.96
C PHE A 205 9.13 20.79 7.72
N PHE A 206 8.45 21.44 6.76
CA PHE A 206 8.95 21.60 5.39
C PHE A 206 9.34 20.22 4.80
N ASP A 207 10.49 20.10 4.15
CA ASP A 207 10.98 18.81 3.61
C ASP A 207 11.76 17.96 4.63
N ILE A 208 11.83 18.38 5.90
CA ILE A 208 12.56 17.67 6.96
C ILE A 208 11.60 16.76 7.75
N GLY A 209 11.96 15.48 7.88
CA GLY A 209 11.23 14.46 8.61
C GLY A 209 12.07 13.17 8.73
N PRO A 210 11.64 12.17 9.53
CA PRO A 210 12.48 11.03 9.92
C PRO A 210 12.81 10.06 8.78
N TYR A 211 12.02 10.05 7.71
CA TYR A 211 12.24 9.26 6.50
C TYR A 211 12.24 10.15 5.25
N LYS A 212 12.54 9.59 4.08
CA LYS A 212 12.25 10.26 2.80
C LYS A 212 10.74 10.44 2.66
N LYS A 213 10.31 11.51 1.98
CA LYS A 213 8.89 11.70 1.62
C LYS A 213 8.51 10.70 0.54
N GLY A 214 7.30 10.11 0.64
CA GLY A 214 6.82 9.11 -0.31
C GLY A 214 6.57 9.69 -1.71
N GLY A 215 6.68 8.82 -2.71
CA GLY A 215 6.56 9.14 -4.13
C GLY A 215 7.13 8.04 -5.04
N TRP A 216 7.17 8.34 -6.34
CA TRP A 216 7.72 7.48 -7.39
C TRP A 216 9.21 7.71 -7.63
N GLU A 217 9.96 6.62 -7.76
CA GLU A 217 11.39 6.63 -8.08
C GLU A 217 11.70 5.55 -9.14
N GLN A 218 12.84 5.70 -9.83
CA GLN A 218 13.38 4.68 -10.72
C GLN A 218 14.65 4.11 -10.08
N GLN A 219 14.70 2.79 -9.92
CA GLN A 219 15.87 2.09 -9.38
C GLN A 219 16.22 0.93 -10.33
N ASP A 220 17.35 1.02 -11.02
CA ASP A 220 17.89 -0.06 -11.86
C ASP A 220 16.91 -0.63 -12.91
N GLY A 221 15.99 0.19 -13.43
CA GLY A 221 14.95 -0.19 -14.40
C GLY A 221 13.61 -0.61 -13.79
N MET A 222 13.52 -0.67 -12.46
CA MET A 222 12.30 -0.91 -11.70
C MET A 222 11.64 0.42 -11.30
N SER A 223 10.33 0.54 -11.53
CA SER A 223 9.53 1.64 -10.97
C SER A 223 9.21 1.34 -9.51
N VAL A 224 9.51 2.27 -8.61
CA VAL A 224 9.37 2.09 -7.16
C VAL A 224 8.40 3.14 -6.60
N LEU A 225 7.31 2.70 -5.98
CA LEU A 225 6.46 3.53 -5.14
C LEU A 225 6.73 3.24 -3.67
N VAL A 226 7.10 4.28 -2.93
CA VAL A 226 6.99 4.27 -1.46
C VAL A 226 5.88 5.24 -1.10
N SER A 227 4.75 4.72 -0.64
CA SER A 227 3.59 5.54 -0.25
C SER A 227 3.82 6.26 1.07
N ASN A 228 3.27 7.47 1.18
CA ASN A 228 3.09 8.18 2.43
C ASN A 228 1.98 7.54 3.31
N GLY A 229 1.24 6.55 2.82
CA GLY A 229 0.21 5.78 3.55
C GLY A 229 -1.12 6.51 3.74
N TYR A 230 -2.21 5.77 4.00
CA TYR A 230 -3.56 6.33 4.13
C TYR A 230 -3.90 6.82 5.55
N GLY A 231 -3.49 6.06 6.57
CA GLY A 231 -3.82 6.27 7.97
C GLY A 231 -2.71 6.94 8.78
N THR A 232 -2.69 6.65 10.07
CA THR A 232 -1.68 7.13 11.02
C THR A 232 -1.41 6.10 12.11
N SER A 233 -0.13 5.91 12.41
CA SER A 233 0.33 5.05 13.49
C SER A 233 0.42 5.82 14.83
N ALA A 234 0.13 5.11 15.92
CA ALA A 234 0.15 5.50 17.33
C ALA A 234 -0.74 6.70 17.72
N LEU A 235 -0.45 7.89 17.18
CA LEU A 235 -1.22 9.12 17.40
C LEU A 235 -1.87 9.55 16.08
N PRO A 236 -3.13 10.03 16.10
CA PRO A 236 -3.82 10.49 14.91
C PRO A 236 -3.36 11.90 14.52
N LEU A 237 -2.08 12.02 14.15
CA LEU A 237 -1.36 13.27 13.89
C LEU A 237 -0.43 13.11 12.67
N ARG A 238 -0.66 13.87 11.60
CA ARG A 238 0.11 13.83 10.34
C ARG A 238 0.35 15.23 9.77
N LEU A 239 1.57 15.59 9.37
CA LEU A 239 1.84 16.89 8.74
C LEU A 239 2.91 16.79 7.66
N GLY A 240 2.76 17.53 6.57
CA GLY A 240 3.75 17.61 5.47
C GLY A 240 3.87 16.38 4.56
N ALA A 241 3.50 15.19 5.04
CA ALA A 241 3.31 13.97 4.25
C ALA A 241 1.81 13.72 4.02
N ARG A 242 1.32 13.91 2.78
CA ARG A 242 -0.12 13.73 2.44
C ARG A 242 -0.56 12.30 2.68
N ALA A 243 -1.78 12.11 3.16
CA ALA A 243 -2.39 10.79 3.23
C ALA A 243 -2.83 10.39 1.83
N GLU A 244 -2.36 9.25 1.33
CA GLU A 244 -2.56 8.87 -0.08
C GLU A 244 -2.95 7.41 -0.27
N THR A 245 -3.68 7.20 -1.36
CA THR A 245 -4.04 5.91 -1.94
C THR A 245 -3.91 6.06 -3.45
N HIS A 246 -3.60 4.99 -4.18
CA HIS A 246 -3.19 5.07 -5.57
C HIS A 246 -4.07 4.19 -6.45
N LEU A 247 -4.74 4.77 -7.45
CA LEU A 247 -5.34 4.06 -8.55
C LEU A 247 -4.30 4.03 -9.69
N ILE A 248 -3.59 2.92 -9.79
CA ILE A 248 -2.44 2.76 -10.68
C ILE A 248 -2.89 2.09 -11.97
N THR A 249 -2.70 2.77 -13.09
CA THR A 249 -2.90 2.24 -14.44
C THR A 249 -1.55 1.92 -15.06
N ILE A 250 -1.31 0.68 -15.45
CA ILE A 250 -0.11 0.27 -16.19
C ILE A 250 -0.47 -0.07 -17.63
N LYS A 251 0.34 0.37 -18.60
CA LYS A 251 0.08 0.14 -20.03
C LYS A 251 1.36 -0.05 -20.85
N LYS A 252 1.20 -0.66 -22.02
CA LYS A 252 2.29 -0.86 -22.99
C LYS A 252 2.68 0.45 -23.66
N GLY A 253 3.98 0.68 -23.85
CA GLY A 253 4.48 1.80 -24.64
C GLY A 253 5.98 2.01 -24.50
N GLN A 254 6.48 3.10 -25.05
CA GLN A 254 7.81 3.62 -24.73
C GLN A 254 7.65 4.64 -23.58
N PRO A 255 8.44 4.53 -22.49
CA PRO A 255 8.41 5.49 -21.38
C PRO A 255 9.03 6.84 -21.78
#